data_AF-A0A2V7MG83-F1
#
_entry.id   AF-A0A2V7MG83-F1
#
_cell.length_a   1.000
_cell.length_b   1.000
_cell.length_c   1.000
_cell.angle_alpha   90.00
_cell.angle_beta   90.00
_cell.angle_gamma   90.00
#
_symmetry.space_group_name_H-M   'P 1'
#
loop_
_entity.id
_entity.type
_entity.pdbx_description
1 polymer ?
#
loop_
_entity_poly.entity_id
_entity_poly.type
_entity_poly.pdbx_seq_one_letter_code
_entity_poly.pdbx_strand_id
1 'polypeptide(L)'
;MAKRHGPRTPVVLIVLDGWGFRPGREGNAVELGRTPTWHRLWSNAPRTLLSASGLAVGLPEGQIGNSEVGHLNLGAGRVVPQDIVRISQAIESGEFFRLPPLVELCTRVKRRGGTLHLLGLIGNGGVHALDQHLVAAVRLAHQHELPAAIHAWLDGRDAPP
;
A
#
# COMPACT_ATOMS: atom_id res chain seq x y z
N MET A 1 -28.44 -25.65 -3.37
CA MET A 1 -27.70 -26.64 -2.56
C MET A 1 -27.91 -26.34 -1.07
N ALA A 2 -28.55 -27.24 -0.33
CA ALA A 2 -28.81 -27.07 1.10
C ALA A 2 -27.51 -27.27 1.90
N LYS A 3 -27.04 -26.21 2.59
CA LYS A 3 -25.92 -26.33 3.54
C LYS A 3 -26.41 -27.09 4.77
N ARG A 4 -25.96 -28.34 4.94
CA ARG A 4 -26.14 -29.15 6.15
C ARG A 4 -25.72 -28.35 7.39
N HIS A 5 -26.65 -28.11 8.30
CA HIS A 5 -26.39 -27.47 9.60
C HIS A 5 -26.11 -28.56 10.64
N GLY A 6 -24.88 -29.07 10.69
CA GLY A 6 -24.36 -29.73 11.88
C GLY A 6 -24.01 -28.71 12.97
N PRO A 7 -23.71 -29.16 14.21
CA PRO A 7 -23.25 -28.26 15.26
C PRO A 7 -22.02 -27.48 14.78
N ARG A 8 -22.11 -26.14 14.77
CA ARG A 8 -21.01 -25.27 14.34
C ARG A 8 -19.93 -25.29 15.43
N THR A 9 -18.75 -25.80 15.10
CA THR A 9 -17.58 -25.60 15.95
C THR A 9 -17.16 -24.13 15.83
N PRO A 10 -17.03 -23.39 16.93
CA PRO A 10 -16.59 -22.00 16.87
C PRO A 10 -15.16 -21.92 16.33
N VAL A 11 -14.92 -20.97 15.45
CA VAL A 11 -13.58 -20.67 14.92
C VAL A 11 -13.18 -19.30 15.43
N VAL A 12 -11.98 -19.20 16.00
CA VAL A 12 -11.41 -17.94 16.47
C VAL A 12 -10.19 -17.62 15.62
N LEU A 13 -10.23 -16.47 14.93
CA LEU A 13 -9.06 -15.88 14.27
C LEU A 13 -8.41 -14.88 15.23
N ILE A 14 -7.13 -15.11 15.56
CA ILE A 14 -6.33 -14.21 16.40
C ILE A 14 -5.30 -13.53 15.50
N VAL A 15 -5.37 -12.20 15.40
CA VAL A 15 -4.38 -11.39 14.69
C VAL A 15 -3.46 -10.73 15.72
N LEU A 16 -2.19 -11.14 15.72
CA LEU A 16 -1.15 -10.52 16.53
C LEU A 16 -0.51 -9.41 15.68
N ASP A 17 -0.93 -8.16 15.89
CA ASP A 17 -0.45 -7.02 15.09
C ASP A 17 1.07 -6.81 15.29
N GLY A 18 1.79 -6.60 14.18
CA GLY A 18 3.26 -6.48 14.18
C GLY A 18 4.04 -7.76 14.54
N TRP A 19 3.41 -8.94 14.54
CA TRP A 19 4.05 -10.21 14.92
C TRP A 19 4.59 -11.00 13.72
N GLY A 20 5.83 -10.69 13.32
CA GLY A 20 6.51 -11.37 12.21
C GLY A 20 7.33 -12.61 12.61
N PHE A 21 7.74 -13.40 11.61
CA PHE A 21 8.75 -14.45 11.77
C PHE A 21 10.09 -14.00 11.19
N ARG A 22 11.16 -14.11 11.97
CA ARG A 22 12.54 -13.89 11.54
C ARG A 22 13.46 -14.90 12.24
N PRO A 23 14.40 -15.54 11.53
CA PRO A 23 15.40 -16.39 12.18
C PRO A 23 16.37 -15.56 13.04
N GLY A 24 16.76 -16.11 14.19
CA GLY A 24 17.71 -15.49 15.11
C GLY A 24 17.07 -14.64 16.21
N ARG A 25 17.86 -14.39 17.28
CA ARG A 25 17.39 -13.72 18.51
C ARG A 25 17.81 -12.26 18.62
N GLU A 26 18.87 -11.87 17.93
CA GLU A 26 19.40 -10.51 18.02
C GLU A 26 18.38 -9.48 17.52
N GLY A 27 17.97 -8.56 18.40
CA GLY A 27 16.94 -7.57 18.08
C GLY A 27 15.54 -8.15 17.82
N ASN A 28 15.29 -9.43 18.14
CA ASN A 28 14.01 -10.08 17.90
C ASN A 28 13.18 -10.14 19.18
N ALA A 29 12.28 -9.17 19.37
CA ALA A 29 11.45 -9.08 20.57
C ALA A 29 10.53 -10.29 20.78
N VAL A 30 10.08 -10.96 19.72
CA VAL A 30 9.23 -12.16 19.80
C VAL A 30 9.99 -13.32 20.46
N GLU A 31 11.24 -13.54 20.07
CA GLU A 31 12.11 -14.61 20.57
C GLU A 31 12.83 -14.26 21.88
N LEU A 32 13.01 -12.96 22.16
CA LEU A 32 13.56 -12.48 23.43
C LEU A 32 12.50 -12.40 24.52
N GLY A 33 11.23 -12.21 24.14
CA GLY A 33 10.10 -12.12 25.06
C GLY A 33 9.73 -13.47 25.70
N ARG A 34 9.16 -13.41 26.92
CA ARG A 34 8.61 -14.60 27.60
C ARG A 34 7.22 -14.92 27.06
N THR A 35 7.15 -15.66 25.95
CA THR A 35 5.89 -15.95 25.23
C THR A 35 5.60 -17.47 25.19
N PRO A 36 5.42 -18.15 26.35
CA PRO A 36 5.36 -19.61 26.43
C PRO A 36 4.17 -20.21 25.67
N THR A 37 3.03 -19.51 25.65
CA THR A 37 1.84 -19.94 24.87
C THR A 37 2.13 -19.95 23.37
N TRP A 38 2.76 -18.89 22.85
CA TRP A 38 3.16 -18.80 21.44
C TRP A 38 4.12 -19.93 21.08
N HIS A 39 5.20 -20.11 21.84
CA HIS A 39 6.20 -21.15 21.58
C HIS A 39 5.61 -22.57 21.64
N ARG A 40 4.66 -22.81 22.56
CA ARG A 40 3.94 -24.09 22.62
C ARG A 40 3.07 -24.32 21.39
N LEU A 41 2.32 -23.31 20.93
CA LEU A 41 1.50 -23.40 19.73
C LEU A 41 2.37 -23.62 18.48
N TRP A 42 3.43 -22.82 18.36
CA TRP A 42 4.39 -22.93 17.26
C TRP A 42 5.02 -24.32 17.20
N SER A 43 5.43 -24.89 18.33
CA SER A 43 6.15 -26.19 18.30
C SER A 43 5.23 -27.39 18.06
N ASN A 44 3.96 -27.34 18.46
CA ASN A 44 3.10 -28.52 18.57
C ASN A 44 1.88 -28.54 17.64
N ALA A 45 1.60 -27.46 16.90
CA ALA A 45 0.47 -27.40 15.98
C ALA A 45 0.91 -27.37 14.50
N PRO A 46 0.07 -27.83 13.55
CA PRO A 46 0.28 -27.57 12.13
C PRO A 46 0.40 -26.06 11.87
N ARG A 47 1.42 -25.66 11.11
CA ARG A 47 1.72 -24.26 10.84
C ARG A 47 2.29 -24.06 9.45
N THR A 48 2.17 -22.84 8.96
CA THR A 48 2.83 -22.35 7.76
C THR A 48 3.18 -20.87 7.94
N LEU A 49 4.00 -20.34 7.05
CA LEU A 49 4.27 -18.91 6.92
C LEU A 49 3.52 -18.37 5.71
N LEU A 50 3.02 -17.13 5.82
CA LEU A 50 2.37 -16.41 4.73
C LEU A 50 3.11 -15.09 4.49
N SER A 51 3.16 -14.65 3.24
CA SER A 51 3.68 -13.33 2.89
C SER A 51 2.67 -12.25 3.28
N ALA A 52 3.13 -11.26 4.05
CA ALA A 52 2.29 -10.16 4.57
C ALA A 52 2.75 -8.77 4.10
N SER A 53 3.55 -8.72 3.02
CA SER A 53 4.17 -7.51 2.50
C SER A 53 4.32 -7.57 0.97
N GLY A 54 4.60 -6.42 0.35
CA GLY A 54 4.76 -6.27 -1.08
C GLY A 54 3.58 -6.77 -1.92
N LEU A 55 3.88 -7.32 -3.09
CA LEU A 55 2.87 -7.73 -4.09
C LEU A 55 1.86 -8.75 -3.54
N ALA A 56 2.26 -9.58 -2.56
CA ALA A 56 1.40 -10.59 -1.96
C ALA A 56 0.18 -9.99 -1.23
N VAL A 57 0.24 -8.72 -0.85
CA VAL A 57 -0.85 -7.99 -0.19
C VAL A 57 -1.29 -6.75 -0.96
N GLY A 58 -0.85 -6.62 -2.22
CA GLY A 58 -1.24 -5.51 -3.09
C GLY A 58 -0.45 -4.22 -2.87
N LEU A 59 0.73 -4.30 -2.24
CA LEU A 59 1.71 -3.22 -2.12
C LEU A 59 2.80 -3.32 -3.21
N PRO A 60 3.53 -2.23 -3.50
CA PRO A 60 4.73 -2.27 -4.35
C PRO A 60 5.73 -3.34 -3.90
N GLU A 61 6.51 -3.86 -4.84
CA GLU A 61 7.55 -4.84 -4.53
C GLU A 61 8.53 -4.30 -3.48
N GLY A 62 8.86 -5.13 -2.48
CA GLY A 62 9.74 -4.76 -1.38
C GLY A 62 9.14 -3.85 -0.30
N GLN A 63 7.94 -3.30 -0.48
CA GLN A 63 7.31 -2.45 0.54
C GLN A 63 6.84 -3.28 1.73
N ILE A 64 7.16 -2.80 2.94
CA ILE A 64 6.74 -3.43 4.20
C ILE A 64 5.21 -3.44 4.32
N GLY A 65 4.69 -4.49 4.96
CA GLY A 65 3.26 -4.57 5.29
C GLY A 65 2.86 -3.59 6.39
N ASN A 66 1.56 -3.32 6.50
CA ASN A 66 0.98 -2.54 7.58
C ASN A 66 -0.39 -3.14 8.00
N SER A 67 -0.94 -2.66 9.12
CA SER A 67 -2.16 -3.20 9.71
C SER A 67 -3.38 -3.07 8.79
N GLU A 68 -3.55 -1.94 8.11
CA GLU A 68 -4.70 -1.69 7.22
C GLU A 68 -4.71 -2.68 6.04
N VAL A 69 -3.58 -2.77 5.34
CA VAL A 69 -3.39 -3.68 4.21
C VAL A 69 -3.57 -5.13 4.65
N GLY A 70 -3.01 -5.52 5.80
CA GLY A 70 -3.13 -6.87 6.34
C GLY A 70 -4.58 -7.26 6.64
N HIS A 71 -5.30 -6.42 7.38
CA HIS A 71 -6.71 -6.69 7.73
C HIS A 71 -7.62 -6.69 6.51
N LEU A 72 -7.38 -5.80 5.54
CA LEU A 72 -8.15 -5.74 4.31
C LEU A 72 -8.01 -7.03 3.49
N ASN A 73 -6.79 -7.53 3.32
CA ASN A 73 -6.54 -8.78 2.59
C ASN A 73 -7.12 -10.00 3.33
N LEU A 74 -6.95 -10.08 4.67
CA LEU A 74 -7.52 -11.15 5.49
C LEU A 74 -9.06 -11.18 5.41
N GLY A 75 -9.71 -10.02 5.48
CA GLY A 75 -11.16 -9.89 5.39
C GLY A 75 -11.70 -10.12 3.98
N ALA A 76 -10.95 -9.71 2.95
CA ALA A 76 -11.37 -9.85 1.56
C ALA A 76 -11.15 -11.26 0.98
N GLY A 77 -10.23 -12.04 1.54
CA GLY A 77 -9.88 -13.38 1.03
C GLY A 77 -9.23 -13.34 -0.37
N ARG A 78 -8.66 -12.20 -0.76
CA ARG A 78 -7.96 -11.98 -2.03
C ARG A 78 -6.96 -10.83 -1.90
N VAL A 79 -6.01 -10.77 -2.84
CA VAL A 79 -5.12 -9.60 -2.96
C VAL A 79 -5.95 -8.36 -3.26
N VAL A 80 -5.79 -7.32 -2.44
CA VAL A 80 -6.42 -6.02 -2.66
C VAL A 80 -5.36 -4.99 -3.07
N PRO A 81 -5.26 -4.65 -4.37
CA PRO A 81 -4.33 -3.65 -4.85
C PRO A 81 -4.54 -2.32 -4.14
N GLN A 82 -3.48 -1.78 -3.56
CA GLN A 82 -3.51 -0.47 -2.94
C GLN A 82 -3.49 0.62 -4.01
N ASP A 83 -4.06 1.79 -3.69
CA ASP A 83 -4.15 2.89 -4.66
C ASP A 83 -2.77 3.30 -5.19
N ILE A 84 -1.73 3.26 -4.35
CA ILE A 84 -0.34 3.52 -4.76
C ILE A 84 0.12 2.58 -5.89
N VAL A 85 -0.22 1.29 -5.83
CA VAL A 85 0.11 0.31 -6.88
C VAL A 85 -0.73 0.56 -8.11
N ARG A 86 -2.03 0.79 -7.92
CA ARG A 86 -2.97 1.06 -9.01
C ARG A 86 -2.57 2.31 -9.81
N ILE A 87 -2.18 3.38 -9.12
CA ILE A 87 -1.71 4.63 -9.74
C ILE A 87 -0.38 4.38 -10.47
N SER A 88 0.57 3.69 -9.84
CA SER A 88 1.84 3.33 -10.50
C SER A 88 1.63 2.52 -11.77
N GLN A 89 0.77 1.50 -11.73
CA GLN A 89 0.42 0.67 -12.90
C GLN A 89 -0.27 1.49 -14.00
N ALA A 90 -1.16 2.42 -13.64
CA ALA A 90 -1.79 3.31 -14.60
C ALA A 90 -0.78 4.27 -15.26
N ILE A 91 0.23 4.73 -14.52
CA ILE A 91 1.32 5.56 -15.07
C ILE A 91 2.17 4.73 -16.03
N GLU A 92 2.56 3.52 -15.64
CA GLU A 92 3.39 2.62 -16.44
C GLU A 92 2.71 2.19 -17.74
N SER A 93 1.42 1.83 -17.69
CA SER A 93 0.62 1.48 -18.88
C SER A 93 0.25 2.67 -19.76
N GLY A 94 0.52 3.89 -19.27
CA GLY A 94 0.13 5.15 -19.88
C GLY A 94 -1.38 5.47 -19.78
N GLU A 95 -2.17 4.64 -19.10
CA GLU A 95 -3.59 4.90 -18.83
C GLU A 95 -3.79 6.21 -18.06
N PHE A 96 -2.91 6.52 -17.10
CA PHE A 96 -2.94 7.74 -16.30
C PHE A 96 -3.04 8.99 -17.18
N PHE A 97 -2.31 9.04 -18.30
CA PHE A 97 -2.29 10.19 -19.20
C PHE A 97 -3.56 10.34 -20.06
N ARG A 98 -4.43 9.32 -20.07
CA ARG A 98 -5.67 9.28 -20.84
C ARG A 98 -6.92 9.28 -19.96
N LEU A 99 -6.77 9.33 -18.64
CA LEU A 99 -7.90 9.34 -17.72
C LEU A 99 -8.79 10.56 -17.99
N PRO A 100 -10.10 10.39 -18.31
CA PRO A 100 -10.96 11.51 -18.68
C PRO A 100 -10.94 12.67 -17.67
N PRO A 101 -10.98 12.44 -16.34
CA PRO A 101 -10.92 13.54 -15.38
C PRO A 101 -9.63 14.37 -15.45
N LEU A 102 -8.49 13.72 -15.72
CA LEU A 102 -7.18 14.39 -15.81
C LEU A 102 -7.05 15.17 -17.12
N VAL A 103 -7.51 14.59 -18.23
CA VAL A 103 -7.55 15.24 -19.55
C VAL A 103 -8.50 16.44 -19.54
N GLU A 104 -9.68 16.30 -18.94
CA GLU A 104 -10.66 17.37 -18.78
C GLU A 104 -10.13 18.51 -17.89
N LEU A 105 -9.43 18.17 -16.80
CA LEU A 105 -8.75 19.16 -15.97
C LEU A 105 -7.75 19.97 -16.79
N CYS A 106 -6.85 19.31 -17.51
CA CYS A 106 -5.85 19.98 -18.33
C CYS A 106 -6.50 20.86 -19.41
N THR A 107 -7.54 20.35 -20.08
CA THR A 107 -8.29 21.10 -21.09
C THR A 107 -8.92 22.38 -20.52
N ARG A 108 -9.53 22.29 -19.32
CA ARG A 108 -10.13 23.45 -18.65
C ARG A 108 -9.09 24.49 -18.25
N VAL A 109 -7.94 24.06 -17.73
CA VAL A 109 -6.83 24.97 -17.38
C VAL A 109 -6.29 25.66 -18.64
N LYS A 110 -6.07 24.91 -19.72
CA LYS A 110 -5.57 25.44 -21.00
C LYS A 110 -6.50 26.49 -21.59
N ARG A 111 -7.80 26.20 -21.61
CA ARG A 111 -8.83 27.14 -22.10
C ARG A 111 -8.87 28.47 -21.34
N ARG A 112 -8.42 28.49 -20.09
CA ARG A 112 -8.37 29.70 -19.26
C ARG A 112 -7.02 30.42 -19.32
N GLY A 113 -6.03 29.88 -20.06
CA GLY A 113 -4.65 30.36 -20.02
C GLY A 113 -4.01 30.22 -18.63
N GLY A 114 -4.45 29.23 -17.85
CA GLY A 114 -4.05 29.06 -16.46
C GLY A 114 -2.78 28.22 -16.27
N THR A 115 -2.40 28.05 -15.00
CA THR A 115 -1.32 27.15 -14.55
C THR A 115 -1.91 25.94 -13.83
N LEU A 116 -1.38 24.75 -14.07
CA LEU A 116 -1.72 23.55 -13.30
C LEU A 116 -0.94 23.56 -11.98
N HIS A 117 -1.65 23.69 -10.86
CA HIS A 117 -1.03 23.63 -9.54
C HIS A 117 -1.03 22.18 -9.03
N LEU A 118 0.15 21.67 -8.70
CA LEU A 118 0.37 20.34 -8.14
C LEU A 118 0.77 20.49 -6.67
N LEU A 119 -0.02 19.95 -5.77
CA LEU A 119 0.20 20.02 -4.33
C LEU A 119 0.38 18.59 -3.82
N GLY A 120 1.44 18.32 -3.08
CA GLY A 120 1.66 16.98 -2.54
C GLY A 120 2.91 16.87 -1.68
N LEU A 121 2.95 15.78 -0.91
CA LEU A 121 4.12 15.34 -0.17
C LEU A 121 5.20 14.89 -1.16
N ILE A 122 6.42 15.36 -0.96
CA ILE A 122 7.61 14.94 -1.72
C ILE A 122 8.42 13.99 -0.84
N GLY A 123 8.54 12.75 -1.30
CA GLY A 123 9.30 11.69 -0.68
C GLY A 123 9.04 10.32 -1.34
N ASN A 124 9.85 9.35 -0.92
CA ASN A 124 9.73 7.94 -1.29
C ASN A 124 9.14 7.06 -0.18
N GLY A 125 8.56 7.67 0.87
CA GLY A 125 7.98 6.95 2.01
C GLY A 125 6.80 6.05 1.64
N GLY A 126 6.06 6.36 0.58
CA GLY A 126 5.06 5.46 0.00
C GLY A 126 3.83 5.20 0.88
N VAL A 127 3.63 6.01 1.93
CA VAL A 127 2.42 6.01 2.77
C VAL A 127 1.42 7.02 2.21
N HIS A 128 1.83 8.29 2.07
CA HIS A 128 0.97 9.36 1.57
C HIS A 128 1.20 9.74 0.09
N ALA A 129 2.41 9.55 -0.43
CA ALA A 129 2.76 9.90 -1.80
C ALA A 129 4.00 9.14 -2.30
N LEU A 130 4.22 9.23 -3.61
CA LEU A 130 5.48 8.87 -4.29
C LEU A 130 5.88 9.99 -5.24
N ASP A 131 7.15 10.40 -5.19
CA ASP A 131 7.69 11.42 -6.10
C ASP A 131 7.48 11.08 -7.58
N GLN A 132 7.53 9.79 -7.92
CA GLN A 132 7.30 9.33 -9.28
C GLN A 132 5.89 9.67 -9.79
N HIS A 133 4.89 9.72 -8.91
CA HIS A 133 3.52 10.14 -9.27
C HIS A 133 3.46 11.64 -9.54
N LEU A 134 4.17 12.45 -8.76
CA LEU A 134 4.31 13.88 -9.01
C LEU A 134 5.00 14.15 -10.36
N VAL A 135 6.09 13.41 -10.65
CA VAL A 135 6.78 13.48 -11.95
C VAL A 135 5.83 13.12 -13.09
N ALA A 136 4.99 12.10 -12.94
CA ALA A 136 3.98 11.75 -13.94
C ALA A 136 2.93 12.86 -14.12
N ALA A 137 2.50 13.52 -13.04
CA ALA A 137 1.60 14.67 -13.12
C ALA A 137 2.24 15.88 -13.84
N VAL A 138 3.54 16.14 -13.63
CA VAL A 138 4.29 17.14 -14.39
C VAL A 138 4.39 16.78 -15.87
N ARG A 139 4.63 15.50 -16.20
CA ARG A 139 4.63 15.01 -17.59
C ARG A 139 3.28 15.18 -18.26
N LEU A 140 2.18 14.92 -17.53
CA LEU A 140 0.83 15.18 -18.02
C LEU A 140 0.65 16.66 -18.37
N ALA A 141 1.06 17.58 -17.48
CA ALA A 141 0.99 19.02 -17.75
C ALA A 141 1.77 19.39 -19.02
N HIS A 142 2.98 18.84 -19.16
CA HIS A 142 3.83 19.05 -20.33
C HIS A 142 3.19 18.54 -21.63
N GLN A 143 2.61 17.34 -21.63
CA GLN A 143 1.90 16.77 -22.80
C GLN A 143 0.71 17.63 -23.24
N HIS A 144 0.09 18.38 -22.32
CA HIS A 144 -0.99 19.31 -22.61
C HIS A 144 -0.51 20.76 -22.88
N GLU A 145 0.79 21.01 -22.87
CA GLU A 145 1.43 22.33 -23.05
C GLU A 145 0.97 23.34 -21.98
N LEU A 146 0.88 22.88 -20.73
CA LEU A 146 0.48 23.70 -19.59
C LEU A 146 1.70 24.10 -18.74
N PRO A 147 1.74 25.34 -18.23
CA PRO A 147 2.59 25.68 -17.11
C PRO A 147 2.20 24.85 -15.88
N ALA A 148 3.19 24.40 -15.11
CA ALA A 148 2.99 23.69 -13.85
C ALA A 148 3.66 24.42 -12.69
N ALA A 149 2.97 24.54 -11.56
CA ALA A 149 3.50 25.08 -10.32
C ALA A 149 3.37 24.03 -9.22
N ILE A 150 4.50 23.69 -8.58
CA ILE A 150 4.57 22.65 -7.55
C ILE A 150 4.57 23.32 -6.18
N HIS A 151 3.66 22.89 -5.30
CA HIS A 151 3.66 23.25 -3.89
C HIS A 151 4.08 22.01 -3.10
N ALA A 152 5.35 21.98 -2.73
CA ALA A 152 5.96 20.86 -2.04
C ALA A 152 5.61 20.87 -0.55
N TRP A 153 5.07 19.76 -0.06
CA TRP A 153 5.11 19.44 1.36
C TRP A 153 6.30 18.52 1.59
N LEU A 154 7.18 18.89 2.52
CA LEU A 154 8.34 18.07 2.84
C LEU A 154 7.94 16.95 3.80
N ASP A 155 8.58 15.80 3.63
CA ASP A 155 8.46 14.65 4.51
C ASP A 155 9.34 14.83 5.78
N GLY A 156 9.90 13.74 6.30
CA GLY A 156 10.55 13.66 7.62
C GLY A 156 9.77 12.82 8.62
N ARG A 157 8.72 12.13 8.16
CA ARG A 157 7.94 11.16 8.95
C ARG A 157 7.86 9.79 8.27
N ASP A 158 7.49 9.75 6.99
CA ASP A 158 7.39 8.50 6.22
C ASP A 158 8.76 8.09 5.68
N ALA A 159 9.65 9.07 5.48
CA ALA A 159 11.08 8.93 5.23
C ALA A 159 11.90 9.56 6.37
N PRO A 160 13.20 9.22 6.50
CA PRO A 160 14.08 9.81 7.51
C PRO A 160 14.08 11.36 7.46
N PRO A 161 14.16 12.02 8.63
CA PRO A 161 14.27 13.48 8.73
C PRO A 161 15.62 14.01 8.23
#